data_AF-A0A0S8DS21-F1
#
_entry.id   AF-A0A0S8DS21-F1
#
_cell.length_a   1.000
_cell.length_b   1.000
_cell.length_c   1.000
_cell.angle_alpha   90.00
_cell.angle_beta   90.00
_cell.angle_gamma   90.00
#
_symmetry.space_group_name_H-M   'P 1'
#
loop_
_entity.id
_entity.type
_entity.pdbx_description
1 polymer ?
#
loop_
_entity_poly.entity_id
_entity_poly.type
_entity_poly.pdbx_seq_one_letter_code
_entity_poly.pdbx_strand_id
1 'polypeptide(L)'
;MVLIDRNLEPTHRQLKVFGLLLGPFFGLIGALLLWRTGTWTIPAVCWIVALITAIVYHWVPSIKRTMYMAPMTVMYPIGWLVSHALLALVYFGWVTPVGLLMRLFGSDPMRRRFNRQKASHWVRRKPVGNVNRYFRQY
;
A
#
# COMPACT_ATOMS: atom_id res chain seq x y z
N MET A 1 -10.26 -5.25 14.78
CA MET A 1 -8.79 -5.18 14.58
C MET A 1 -8.55 -4.39 13.30
N VAL A 2 -8.33 -3.08 13.42
CA VAL A 2 -8.10 -2.20 12.25
C VAL A 2 -6.62 -2.32 11.89
N LEU A 3 -6.32 -2.89 10.73
CA LEU A 3 -4.97 -3.20 10.24
C LEU A 3 -4.12 -1.96 9.84
N ILE A 4 -4.63 -0.75 10.09
CA ILE A 4 -3.93 0.48 9.76
C ILE A 4 -3.91 1.35 11.02
N ASP A 5 -2.87 1.17 11.82
CA ASP A 5 -2.61 2.03 12.96
C ASP A 5 -2.25 3.42 12.43
N ARG A 6 -3.12 4.40 12.66
CA ARG A 6 -2.84 5.78 12.27
C ARG A 6 -1.83 6.31 13.28
N ASN A 7 -0.55 6.21 12.93
CA ASN A 7 0.49 6.88 13.70
C ASN A 7 0.31 8.40 13.56
N LEU A 8 -0.42 8.98 14.52
CA LEU A 8 -0.81 10.39 14.58
C LEU A 8 0.32 11.29 15.09
N GLU A 9 1.48 10.70 15.43
CA GLU A 9 2.67 11.43 15.86
C GLU A 9 3.80 11.25 14.85
N PRO A 10 4.03 12.25 13.98
CA PRO A 10 5.04 12.14 12.95
C PRO A 10 6.43 12.24 13.59
N THR A 11 7.29 11.27 13.30
CA THR A 11 8.67 11.29 13.78
C THR A 11 9.42 12.48 13.18
N HIS A 12 10.36 13.08 13.91
CA HIS A 12 11.22 14.17 13.41
C HIS A 12 11.88 13.87 12.06
N ARG A 13 12.22 12.60 11.78
CA ARG A 13 12.76 12.16 10.48
C ARG A 13 11.74 12.31 9.35
N GLN A 14 10.47 11.97 9.58
CA GLN A 14 9.41 12.06 8.58
C GLN A 14 9.14 13.51 8.19
N LEU A 15 9.17 14.43 9.16
CA LEU A 15 9.05 15.88 8.90
C LEU A 15 10.21 16.42 8.06
N LYS A 16 11.45 15.98 8.33
CA LYS A 16 12.61 16.39 7.51
C LYS A 16 12.52 15.88 6.08
N VAL A 17 12.17 14.59 5.91
CA VAL A 17 12.02 13.98 4.58
C VAL A 17 10.89 14.64 3.79
N PHE A 18 9.75 14.91 4.43
CA PHE A 18 8.64 15.63 3.79
C PHE A 18 9.06 17.02 3.31
N GLY A 19 9.78 17.76 4.16
CA GLY A 19 10.35 19.06 3.80
C GLY A 19 11.27 19.01 2.57
N LEU A 20 12.15 18.00 2.52
CA LEU A 20 13.06 17.78 1.41
C LEU A 20 12.31 17.38 0.12
N LEU A 21 11.21 16.64 0.23
CA LEU A 21 10.41 16.16 -0.91
C LEU A 21 9.52 17.25 -1.52
N LEU A 22 9.11 18.27 -0.76
CA LEU A 22 8.28 19.37 -1.28
C LEU A 22 8.94 20.09 -2.46
N GLY A 23 10.24 20.38 -2.37
CA GLY A 23 11.02 21.04 -3.42
C GLY A 23 10.96 20.34 -4.78
N PRO A 24 11.45 19.09 -4.91
CA PRO A 24 11.39 18.34 -6.16
C PRO A 24 9.95 18.07 -6.61
N PHE A 25 9.00 17.83 -5.68
CA PHE A 25 7.60 17.61 -6.03
C PHE A 25 6.98 18.81 -6.75
N PHE A 26 7.08 20.02 -6.17
CA PHE A 26 6.56 21.23 -6.81
C PHE A 26 7.38 21.68 -8.02
N GLY A 27 8.69 21.46 -8.00
CA GLY A 27 9.57 21.69 -9.16
C GLY A 27 9.11 20.87 -10.36
N LEU A 28 8.87 19.58 -10.17
CA LEU A 28 8.45 18.65 -11.21
C LEU A 28 7.03 18.96 -11.70
N ILE A 29 6.10 19.29 -10.80
CA ILE A 29 4.74 19.71 -11.18
C ILE A 29 4.78 20.97 -12.05
N GLY A 30 5.50 22.02 -11.63
CA GLY A 30 5.55 23.23 -12.44
C GLY A 30 6.30 23.05 -13.75
N ALA A 31 7.34 22.19 -13.81
CA ALA A 31 7.99 21.81 -15.06
C ALA A 31 7.03 21.08 -16.02
N LEU A 32 6.21 20.14 -15.51
CA LEU A 32 5.18 19.46 -16.30
C LEU A 32 4.10 20.44 -16.80
N LEU A 33 3.67 21.38 -15.96
CA LEU A 33 2.69 22.40 -16.36
C LEU A 33 3.25 23.34 -17.44
N LEU A 34 4.52 23.74 -17.32
CA LEU A 34 5.20 24.56 -18.32
C LEU A 34 5.27 23.80 -19.66
N TRP A 35 5.61 22.51 -19.62
CA TRP A 35 5.67 21.68 -20.82
C TRP A 35 4.30 21.48 -21.48
N ARG A 36 3.22 21.40 -20.68
CA ARG A 36 1.86 21.17 -21.19
C ARG A 36 1.15 22.42 -21.69
N THR A 37 1.36 23.56 -21.04
CA THR A 37 0.60 24.80 -21.33
C THR A 37 1.37 25.80 -22.18
N GLY A 38 2.71 25.75 -22.19
CA GLY A 38 3.56 26.71 -22.91
C GLY A 38 3.50 28.15 -22.39
N THR A 39 2.61 28.43 -21.44
CA THR A 39 2.43 29.74 -20.79
C THR A 39 3.18 29.80 -19.46
N TRP A 40 3.87 30.92 -19.22
CA TRP A 40 4.69 31.11 -18.01
C TRP A 40 3.91 31.52 -16.76
N THR A 41 2.68 32.01 -16.92
CA THR A 41 1.87 32.57 -15.81
C THR A 41 1.46 31.51 -14.79
N ILE A 42 0.92 30.38 -15.24
CA ILE A 42 0.42 29.31 -14.36
C ILE A 42 1.57 28.59 -13.63
N PRO A 43 2.66 28.17 -14.31
CA PRO A 43 3.81 27.55 -13.64
C PRO A 43 4.50 28.49 -12.65
N ALA A 44 4.64 29.79 -12.97
CA ALA A 44 5.27 30.76 -12.09
C ALA A 44 4.48 30.95 -10.78
N VAL A 45 3.14 31.06 -10.86
CA VAL A 45 2.29 31.13 -9.66
C VAL A 45 2.42 29.86 -8.83
N CYS A 46 2.40 28.68 -9.46
CA CYS A 46 2.61 27.41 -8.75
C CYS A 46 3.97 27.34 -8.04
N TRP A 47 5.05 27.79 -8.69
CA TRP A 47 6.38 27.83 -8.09
C TRP A 47 6.51 28.85 -6.98
N ILE A 48 5.89 30.03 -7.10
CA ILE A 48 5.87 31.05 -6.04
C ILE A 48 5.12 30.51 -4.82
N VAL A 49 3.94 29.92 -5.01
CA VAL A 49 3.17 29.31 -3.92
C VAL A 49 3.95 28.17 -3.27
N ALA A 50 4.62 27.33 -4.07
CA ALA A 50 5.47 26.27 -3.56
C ALA A 50 6.66 26.79 -2.74
N LEU A 51 7.32 27.85 -3.21
CA LEU A 51 8.43 28.50 -2.53
C LEU A 51 7.99 29.10 -1.19
N ILE A 52 6.87 29.84 -1.18
CA ILE A 52 6.29 30.40 0.05
C ILE A 52 5.94 29.28 1.02
N THR A 53 5.31 28.21 0.53
CA THR A 53 4.94 27.04 1.35
C THR A 53 6.18 26.34 1.94
N ALA A 54 7.26 26.21 1.17
CA ALA A 54 8.52 25.63 1.63
C ALA A 54 9.24 26.52 2.67
N ILE A 55 9.20 27.84 2.48
CA ILE A 55 9.74 28.81 3.44
C ILE A 55 8.92 28.75 4.73
N VAL A 56 7.60 28.90 4.68
CA VAL A 56 6.73 28.83 5.86
C VAL A 56 6.92 27.50 6.59
N TYR A 57 7.04 26.39 5.86
CA TYR A 57 7.33 25.08 6.43
C TYR A 57 8.67 25.04 7.17
N HIS A 58 9.73 25.64 6.64
CA HIS A 58 11.05 25.60 7.26
C HIS A 58 11.14 26.47 8.53
N TRP A 59 10.59 27.69 8.45
CA TRP A 59 10.75 28.73 9.47
C TRP A 59 9.78 28.61 10.64
N VAL A 60 8.60 28.00 10.47
CA VAL A 60 7.59 27.90 11.54
C VAL A 60 7.45 26.45 12.03
N PRO A 61 8.10 26.05 13.14
CA PRO A 61 8.09 24.67 13.62
C PRO A 61 6.70 24.19 14.07
N SER A 62 5.84 25.09 14.57
CA SER A 62 4.47 24.77 15.01
C SER A 62 3.56 24.33 13.86
N ILE A 63 3.79 24.83 12.64
CA ILE A 63 2.97 24.54 11.46
C ILE A 63 3.40 23.24 10.77
N LYS A 64 4.65 22.78 10.97
CA LYS A 64 5.21 21.56 10.34
C LYS A 64 4.31 20.34 10.53
N ARG A 65 3.75 20.17 11.73
CA ARG A 65 2.86 19.04 12.04
C ARG A 65 1.55 19.12 11.27
N THR A 66 0.90 20.29 11.25
CA THR A 66 -0.38 20.49 10.58
C THR A 66 -0.25 20.35 9.07
N MET A 67 0.79 20.94 8.48
CA MET A 67 1.08 20.82 7.04
C MET A 67 1.43 19.40 6.60
N TYR A 68 2.02 18.59 7.49
CA TYR A 68 2.23 17.16 7.23
C TYR A 68 0.93 16.36 7.32
N MET A 69 0.11 16.62 8.34
CA MET A 69 -1.10 15.85 8.63
C MET A 69 -2.24 16.10 7.62
N ALA A 70 -2.39 17.32 7.12
CA ALA A 70 -3.43 17.68 6.16
C ALA A 70 -3.41 16.79 4.90
N PRO A 71 -2.31 16.72 4.11
CA PRO A 71 -2.26 15.85 2.95
C PRO A 71 -2.31 14.37 3.33
N MET A 72 -1.71 13.97 4.45
CA MET A 72 -1.72 12.57 4.89
C MET A 72 -3.13 12.06 5.20
N THR A 73 -3.98 12.92 5.76
CA THR A 73 -5.39 12.60 6.04
C THR A 73 -6.18 12.37 4.75
N VAL A 74 -5.90 13.15 3.70
CA VAL A 74 -6.51 13.02 2.37
C VAL A 74 -5.98 11.79 1.62
N MET A 75 -4.68 11.51 1.75
CA MET A 75 -4.03 10.37 1.10
C MET A 75 -4.43 9.03 1.72
N TYR A 76 -4.77 9.00 3.01
CA TYR A 76 -5.19 7.78 3.71
C TYR A 76 -6.34 7.02 3.02
N PRO A 77 -7.52 7.62 2.74
CA PRO A 77 -8.63 6.91 2.11
C PRO A 77 -8.27 6.43 0.71
N ILE A 78 -7.43 7.18 -0.02
CA ILE A 78 -6.92 6.78 -1.33
C ILE A 78 -6.06 5.53 -1.21
N GLY A 79 -5.10 5.53 -0.28
CA GLY A 79 -4.25 4.37 -0.01
C GLY A 79 -5.06 3.15 0.39
N TRP A 80 -6.03 3.31 1.29
CA TRP A 80 -6.95 2.25 1.69
C TRP A 80 -7.71 1.69 0.48
N LEU A 81 -8.29 2.55 -0.36
CA LEU A 81 -9.03 2.15 -1.54
C LEU A 81 -8.13 1.40 -2.53
N VAL A 82 -6.93 1.92 -2.81
CA VAL A 82 -5.98 1.30 -3.74
C VAL A 82 -5.52 -0.07 -3.23
N SER A 83 -5.23 -0.21 -1.94
CA SER A 83 -4.86 -1.51 -1.36
C SER A 83 -5.98 -2.54 -1.49
N HIS A 84 -7.23 -2.15 -1.23
CA HIS A 84 -8.39 -3.05 -1.38
C HIS A 84 -8.68 -3.35 -2.85
N ALA A 85 -8.59 -2.35 -3.73
CA ALA A 85 -8.77 -2.51 -5.16
C ALA A 85 -7.71 -3.44 -5.76
N LEU A 86 -6.44 -3.30 -5.36
CA LEU A 86 -5.37 -4.19 -5.80
C LEU A 86 -5.59 -5.62 -5.32
N LEU A 87 -5.97 -5.79 -4.04
CA LEU A 87 -6.28 -7.12 -3.50
C LEU A 87 -7.46 -7.75 -4.23
N ALA A 88 -8.53 -6.98 -4.47
CA ALA A 88 -9.69 -7.44 -5.22
C ALA A 88 -9.32 -7.79 -6.67
N LEU A 89 -8.51 -6.96 -7.34
CA LEU A 89 -8.04 -7.21 -8.70
C LEU A 89 -7.24 -8.51 -8.79
N VAL A 90 -6.29 -8.73 -7.88
CA VAL A 90 -5.50 -9.97 -7.87
C VAL A 90 -6.36 -11.17 -7.52
N TYR A 91 -7.22 -11.04 -6.52
CA TYR A 91 -8.07 -12.14 -6.06
C TYR A 91 -9.09 -12.54 -7.13
N PHE A 92 -9.84 -11.59 -7.69
CA PHE A 92 -10.88 -11.86 -8.68
C PHE A 92 -10.35 -11.96 -10.11
N GLY A 93 -9.24 -11.30 -10.44
CA GLY A 93 -8.62 -11.35 -11.76
C GLY A 93 -7.67 -12.52 -11.97
N TRP A 94 -7.04 -13.04 -10.91
CA TRP A 94 -6.08 -14.15 -11.04
C TRP A 94 -6.48 -15.37 -10.21
N VAL A 95 -6.62 -15.22 -8.89
CA VAL A 95 -6.82 -16.36 -7.98
C VAL A 95 -8.15 -17.08 -8.27
N THR A 96 -9.23 -16.32 -8.41
CA THR A 96 -10.58 -16.83 -8.65
C THR A 96 -10.72 -17.56 -9.98
N PRO A 97 -10.30 -16.99 -11.13
CA PRO A 97 -10.41 -17.69 -12.41
C PRO A 97 -9.53 -18.93 -12.46
N VAL A 98 -8.31 -18.92 -11.90
CA VAL A 98 -7.49 -20.13 -11.80
C VAL A 98 -8.20 -21.22 -10.99
N GLY A 99 -8.80 -20.85 -9.83
CA GLY A 99 -9.58 -21.77 -9.03
C GLY A 99 -10.84 -22.29 -9.74
N LEU A 100 -11.50 -21.45 -10.54
CA LEU A 100 -12.67 -21.84 -11.35
C LEU A 100 -12.28 -22.80 -12.48
N LEU A 101 -11.18 -22.53 -13.18
CA LEU A 101 -10.62 -23.42 -14.20
C LEU A 101 -10.24 -24.76 -13.58
N MET A 102 -9.57 -24.77 -12.43
CA MET A 102 -9.27 -26.03 -11.71
C MET A 102 -10.53 -26.83 -11.38
N ARG A 103 -11.61 -26.14 -10.95
CA ARG A 103 -12.90 -26.78 -10.70
C ARG A 103 -13.52 -27.36 -11.97
N LEU A 104 -13.48 -26.61 -13.08
CA LEU A 104 -14.01 -27.05 -14.40
C LEU A 104 -13.24 -28.26 -14.94
N PHE A 105 -11.90 -28.26 -14.86
CA PHE A 105 -11.06 -29.39 -15.26
C PHE A 105 -11.02 -30.53 -14.24
N GLY A 106 -11.84 -30.47 -13.19
CA GLY A 106 -11.98 -31.54 -12.21
C GLY A 106 -10.81 -31.70 -11.24
N SER A 107 -9.84 -30.78 -11.26
CA SER A 107 -8.69 -30.78 -10.36
C SER A 107 -9.11 -30.34 -8.95
N ASP A 108 -9.00 -31.24 -7.97
CA ASP A 108 -9.24 -30.95 -6.55
C ASP A 108 -7.98 -31.24 -5.72
N PRO A 109 -6.94 -30.38 -5.81
CA PRO A 109 -5.66 -30.60 -5.11
C PRO A 109 -5.82 -30.65 -3.59
N MET A 110 -6.85 -30.00 -3.06
CA MET A 110 -7.12 -29.94 -1.62
C MET A 110 -8.10 -31.02 -1.15
N ARG A 111 -8.52 -31.94 -2.02
CA ARG A 111 -9.42 -33.07 -1.72
C ARG A 111 -10.67 -32.62 -0.93
N ARG A 112 -11.21 -31.46 -1.30
CA ARG A 112 -12.35 -30.82 -0.63
C ARG A 112 -13.69 -31.42 -1.03
N ARG A 113 -13.74 -32.26 -2.08
CA ARG A 113 -14.96 -32.98 -2.47
C ARG A 113 -15.42 -33.90 -1.33
N PHE A 114 -16.67 -33.69 -0.90
CA PHE A 114 -17.32 -34.51 0.11
C PHE A 114 -17.51 -35.93 -0.43
N ASN A 115 -16.92 -36.92 0.25
CA ASN A 115 -17.03 -38.32 -0.15
C ASN A 115 -17.86 -39.06 0.90
N ARG A 116 -19.13 -39.28 0.58
CA ARG A 116 -20.12 -39.92 1.45
C ARG A 116 -19.80 -41.40 1.78
N GLN A 117 -18.89 -42.03 1.02
CA GLN A 117 -18.43 -43.40 1.22
C GLN A 117 -17.21 -43.48 2.16
N LYS A 118 -16.58 -42.34 2.50
CA LYS A 118 -15.49 -42.31 3.47
C LYS A 118 -16.01 -42.13 4.88
N ALA A 119 -15.65 -43.05 5.78
CA ALA A 119 -15.94 -42.96 7.21
C ALA A 119 -15.27 -41.74 7.88
N SER A 120 -14.16 -41.24 7.32
CA SER A 120 -13.47 -40.04 7.79
C SER A 120 -12.64 -39.39 6.69
N HIS A 121 -12.60 -38.05 6.69
CA HIS A 121 -11.71 -37.24 5.85
C HIS A 121 -10.31 -37.05 6.47
N TRP A 122 -10.04 -37.66 7.63
CA TRP A 122 -8.77 -37.54 8.33
C TRP A 122 -7.60 -38.07 7.50
N VAL A 123 -6.60 -37.21 7.27
CA VAL A 123 -5.34 -37.61 6.63
C VAL A 123 -4.38 -38.06 7.72
N ARG A 124 -4.09 -39.37 7.78
CA ARG A 124 -3.18 -39.93 8.79
C ARG A 124 -1.79 -39.34 8.61
N ARG A 125 -1.32 -38.61 9.64
CA ARG A 125 0.03 -38.06 9.67
C ARG A 125 1.05 -39.21 9.62
N LYS A 126 2.04 -39.12 8.74
CA LYS A 126 3.17 -40.06 8.76
C LYS A 126 3.92 -39.89 10.09
N PRO A 127 4.23 -40.97 10.82
CA PRO A 127 5.00 -40.87 12.05
C PRO A 127 6.37 -40.29 11.72
N VAL A 128 6.75 -39.24 12.45
CA VAL A 128 8.05 -38.60 12.27
C VAL A 128 9.00 -39.34 13.19
N GLY A 129 9.93 -40.11 12.62
CA GLY A 129 10.80 -41.02 13.38
C GLY A 129 11.75 -40.32 14.36
N ASN A 130 11.90 -38.99 14.29
CA ASN A 130 12.72 -38.23 15.22
C ASN A 130 12.12 -36.85 15.48
N VAL A 131 11.82 -36.56 16.75
CA VAL A 131 11.26 -35.28 17.22
C VAL A 131 12.24 -34.12 17.00
N ASN A 132 13.56 -34.39 17.00
CA ASN A 132 14.58 -33.36 16.76
C ASN A 132 14.50 -32.71 15.38
N ARG A 133 13.78 -33.32 14.42
CA ARG A 133 13.54 -32.74 13.11
C ARG A 133 12.68 -31.48 13.16
N TYR A 134 11.80 -31.32 14.16
CA TYR A 134 11.02 -30.08 14.29
C TYR A 134 11.88 -28.89 14.71
N PHE A 135 13.00 -29.15 15.38
CA PHE A 135 13.93 -28.11 15.83
C PHE A 135 14.99 -27.75 14.78
N ARG A 136 15.03 -28.45 13.64
CA ARG A 136 15.89 -28.11 12.50
C ARG A 136 15.02 -27.55 11.38
N GLN A 137 14.89 -26.23 11.38
CA GLN A 137 14.07 -25.51 10.40
C GLN A 137 14.84 -25.22 9.09
N TYR A 138 16.15 -25.52 9.05
CA TYR A 138 17.04 -25.39 7.91
C TYR A 138 17.93 -26.63 7.77
#